data_AF-A0A6C0Y657-F1
#
_entry.id   AF-A0A6C0Y657-F1
#
_cell.length_a   1.000
_cell.length_b   1.000
_cell.length_c   1.000
_cell.angle_alpha   90.00
_cell.angle_beta   90.00
_cell.angle_gamma   90.00
#
_symmetry.space_group_name_H-M   'P 1'
#
loop_
_entity.id
_entity.type
_entity.pdbx_description
1 polymer ?
#
loop_
_entity_poly.entity_id
_entity_poly.type
_entity_poly.pdbx_seq_one_letter_code
_entity_poly.pdbx_strand_id
1 'polypeptide(L)'
;MNIQKMIAWLKFLAKKYCVNGLKGIYAEKLVSGYLKLFFSHSKRLNNVTLPYGSYTSQIDNILINEYGVFVIEVKNYKGFITATQNHDKWFVRYSPHKNAKVFKINSPFHQNIAHCRAVASVLRLPHSEPVNVVFFTNRADISFANGEYFPNICVGREIVDFIKSFSTPRYTPEQVEEFSQLLSSHRLSPSLSTDFYHVNNIKKRITDQEEARQERERQKIRDINRDVHAKADAKRLNHLRGQYSQSKEILQPKTDVQFRCGQRNE
;
A
#
# COMPACT_ATOMS: atom_id res chain seq x y z
N MET A 1 2.13 31.22 -15.26
CA MET A 1 3.11 30.19 -15.66
C MET A 1 3.27 30.25 -17.17
N ASN A 2 4.49 30.40 -17.70
CA ASN A 2 4.73 30.58 -19.14
C ASN A 2 4.27 29.34 -19.94
N ILE A 3 3.53 29.55 -21.04
CA ILE A 3 3.00 28.49 -21.92
C ILE A 3 4.09 27.51 -22.36
N GLN A 4 5.31 27.98 -22.61
CA GLN A 4 6.48 27.14 -22.94
C GLN A 4 6.85 26.18 -21.79
N LYS A 5 6.79 26.65 -20.53
CA LYS A 5 7.03 25.81 -19.34
C LYS A 5 5.89 24.82 -19.12
N MET A 6 4.65 25.21 -19.41
CA MET A 6 3.48 24.32 -19.32
C MET A 6 3.54 23.20 -20.38
N ILE A 7 3.92 23.51 -21.61
CA ILE A 7 4.10 22.52 -22.69
C ILE A 7 5.28 21.59 -22.39
N ALA A 8 6.42 22.12 -21.94
CA ALA A 8 7.57 21.30 -21.51
C ALA A 8 7.20 20.37 -20.34
N TRP A 9 6.36 20.86 -19.42
CA TRP A 9 5.88 20.10 -18.28
C TRP A 9 4.84 19.03 -18.69
N LEU A 10 3.95 19.31 -19.63
CA LEU A 10 3.04 18.31 -20.23
C LEU A 10 3.81 17.25 -21.01
N LYS A 11 4.86 17.62 -21.75
CA LYS A 11 5.77 16.67 -22.41
C LYS A 11 6.55 15.82 -21.40
N PHE A 12 6.97 16.40 -20.27
CA PHE A 12 7.59 15.67 -19.17
C PHE A 12 6.60 14.71 -18.49
N LEU A 13 5.35 15.12 -18.27
CA LEU A 13 4.29 14.24 -17.78
C LEU A 13 3.99 13.12 -18.77
N ALA A 14 3.92 13.41 -20.07
CA ALA A 14 3.78 12.39 -21.10
C ALA A 14 4.99 11.44 -21.14
N LYS A 15 6.20 11.92 -20.84
CA LYS A 15 7.38 11.05 -20.78
C LYS A 15 7.54 10.29 -19.45
N LYS A 16 6.96 10.79 -18.35
CA LYS A 16 7.07 10.19 -17.01
C LYS A 16 5.88 9.31 -16.66
N TYR A 17 4.70 9.61 -17.22
CA TYR A 17 3.43 8.91 -17.04
C TYR A 17 2.84 8.37 -18.36
N CYS A 18 3.07 9.00 -19.53
CA CYS A 18 2.66 8.44 -20.84
C CYS A 18 3.72 7.56 -21.54
N VAL A 19 4.75 7.03 -20.85
CA VAL A 19 5.49 5.85 -21.37
C VAL A 19 4.54 4.67 -21.64
N ASN A 20 3.31 4.75 -21.12
CA ASN A 20 2.24 3.78 -21.25
C ASN A 20 1.12 4.17 -22.23
N GLY A 21 1.16 5.28 -22.96
CA GLY A 21 -0.01 5.72 -23.78
C GLY A 21 -0.43 4.70 -24.86
N LEU A 22 0.48 4.33 -25.78
CA LEU A 22 0.19 3.34 -26.83
C LEU A 22 0.23 1.88 -26.33
N LYS A 23 1.04 1.61 -25.30
CA LYS A 23 1.20 0.27 -24.72
C LYS A 23 0.04 -0.08 -23.76
N GLY A 24 -0.51 0.89 -23.05
CA GLY A 24 -1.71 0.75 -22.22
C GLY A 24 -2.91 0.39 -23.06
N ILE A 25 -3.13 1.12 -24.17
CA ILE A 25 -4.23 0.85 -25.12
C ILE A 25 -4.25 -0.60 -25.61
N TYR A 26 -3.09 -1.19 -25.92
CA TYR A 26 -3.05 -2.60 -26.34
C TYR A 26 -3.53 -3.55 -25.23
N ALA A 27 -3.02 -3.39 -24.02
CA ALA A 27 -3.40 -4.25 -22.90
C ALA A 27 -4.86 -4.03 -22.50
N GLU A 28 -5.34 -2.78 -22.52
CA GLU A 28 -6.75 -2.42 -22.31
C GLU A 28 -7.66 -3.05 -23.36
N LYS A 29 -7.26 -3.05 -24.64
CA LYS A 29 -8.01 -3.73 -25.71
C LYS A 29 -8.05 -5.25 -25.50
N LEU A 30 -6.93 -5.86 -25.11
CA LEU A 30 -6.87 -7.29 -24.84
C LEU A 30 -7.80 -7.70 -23.69
N VAL A 31 -7.68 -7.04 -22.53
CA VAL A 31 -8.56 -7.35 -21.39
C VAL A 31 -10.02 -7.06 -21.74
N SER A 32 -10.29 -5.95 -22.45
CA SER A 32 -11.65 -5.66 -22.92
C SER A 32 -12.18 -6.72 -23.87
N GLY A 33 -11.32 -7.36 -24.68
CA GLY A 33 -11.70 -8.46 -25.56
C GLY A 33 -12.12 -9.70 -24.76
N TYR A 34 -11.29 -10.13 -23.80
CA TYR A 34 -11.63 -11.22 -22.90
C TYR A 34 -12.93 -10.95 -22.12
N LEU A 35 -13.06 -9.76 -21.54
CA LEU A 35 -14.23 -9.42 -20.74
C LEU A 35 -15.52 -9.37 -21.57
N LYS A 36 -15.48 -8.81 -22.78
CA LYS A 36 -16.65 -8.79 -23.67
C LYS A 36 -17.05 -10.19 -24.15
N LEU A 37 -16.06 -11.05 -24.43
CA LEU A 37 -16.31 -12.38 -24.97
C LEU A 37 -16.88 -13.34 -23.91
N PHE A 38 -16.36 -13.28 -22.68
CA PHE A 38 -16.68 -14.25 -21.63
C PHE A 38 -17.65 -13.74 -20.56
N PHE A 39 -17.83 -12.43 -20.43
CA PHE A 39 -18.64 -11.80 -19.39
C PHE A 39 -19.58 -10.73 -19.98
N SER A 40 -20.16 -11.01 -21.15
CA SER A 40 -21.05 -10.09 -21.89
C SER A 40 -22.27 -9.61 -21.10
N HIS A 41 -22.78 -10.43 -20.18
CA HIS A 41 -23.93 -10.10 -19.31
C HIS A 41 -23.55 -9.31 -18.05
N SER A 42 -22.24 -9.15 -17.76
CA SER A 42 -21.77 -8.38 -16.60
C SER A 42 -21.77 -6.88 -16.90
N LYS A 43 -21.97 -6.06 -15.86
CA LYS A 43 -21.77 -4.61 -15.98
C LYS A 43 -20.28 -4.30 -15.97
N ARG A 44 -19.87 -3.32 -16.78
CA ARG A 44 -18.46 -2.97 -16.92
C ARG A 44 -18.25 -1.47 -17.00
N LEU A 45 -17.29 -0.99 -16.23
CA LEU A 45 -16.86 0.40 -16.22
C LEU A 45 -15.35 0.44 -16.50
N ASN A 46 -14.93 1.30 -17.42
CA ASN A 46 -13.51 1.45 -17.78
C ASN A 46 -13.04 2.88 -17.51
N ASN A 47 -11.76 3.01 -17.15
CA ASN A 47 -11.07 4.27 -16.90
C ASN A 47 -11.87 5.17 -15.93
N VAL A 48 -12.18 4.60 -14.76
CA VAL A 48 -12.99 5.24 -13.72
C VAL A 48 -12.08 5.97 -12.76
N THR A 49 -12.23 7.29 -12.65
CA THR A 49 -11.55 8.08 -11.63
C THR A 49 -12.53 8.41 -10.51
N LEU A 50 -12.30 7.82 -9.32
CA LEU A 50 -13.12 8.04 -8.13
C LEU A 50 -12.43 9.01 -7.16
N PRO A 51 -13.17 9.90 -6.48
CA PRO A 51 -12.66 10.58 -5.31
C PRO A 51 -12.42 9.58 -4.17
N TYR A 52 -11.34 9.76 -3.40
CA TYR A 52 -11.02 8.92 -2.24
C TYR A 52 -10.35 9.76 -1.15
N GLY A 53 -11.15 10.21 -0.18
CA GLY A 53 -10.74 11.21 0.81
C GLY A 53 -10.27 12.50 0.12
N SER A 54 -9.08 12.97 0.46
CA SER A 54 -8.46 14.14 -0.18
C SER A 54 -7.70 13.84 -1.48
N TYR A 55 -7.77 12.59 -1.98
CA TYR A 55 -7.07 12.15 -3.19
C TYR A 55 -8.05 11.57 -4.21
N THR A 56 -7.52 11.03 -5.30
CA THR A 56 -8.29 10.30 -6.31
C THR A 56 -7.68 8.94 -6.60
N SER A 57 -8.51 8.02 -7.05
CA SER A 57 -8.16 6.67 -7.46
C SER A 57 -8.60 6.45 -8.91
N GLN A 58 -7.65 6.28 -9.82
CA GLN A 58 -7.92 5.89 -11.20
C GLN A 58 -7.89 4.37 -11.32
N ILE A 59 -8.96 3.79 -11.85
CA ILE A 59 -9.19 2.35 -11.96
C ILE A 59 -9.37 1.99 -13.44
N ASP A 60 -8.58 1.05 -13.93
CA ASP A 60 -8.59 0.69 -15.36
C ASP A 60 -9.90 0.03 -15.75
N ASN A 61 -10.32 -1.03 -15.03
CA ASN A 61 -11.55 -1.76 -15.30
C ASN A 61 -12.24 -2.20 -14.00
N ILE A 62 -13.56 -2.08 -13.96
CA ILE A 62 -14.43 -2.68 -12.94
C ILE A 62 -15.42 -3.58 -13.67
N LEU A 63 -15.47 -4.85 -13.29
CA LEU A 63 -16.47 -5.82 -13.75
C LEU A 63 -17.40 -6.14 -12.58
N ILE A 64 -18.72 -6.09 -12.80
CA ILE A 64 -19.72 -6.33 -11.76
C ILE A 64 -20.71 -7.37 -12.28
N ASN A 65 -20.89 -8.43 -11.52
CA ASN A 65 -21.92 -9.45 -11.75
C ASN A 65 -22.40 -10.02 -10.42
N GLU A 66 -23.33 -10.98 -10.49
CA GLU A 66 -23.91 -11.61 -9.30
C GLU A 66 -22.86 -12.28 -8.38
N TYR A 67 -21.70 -12.65 -8.91
CA TYR A 67 -20.64 -13.34 -8.16
C TYR A 67 -19.66 -12.39 -7.47
N GLY A 68 -19.56 -11.14 -7.91
CA GLY A 68 -18.53 -10.23 -7.38
C GLY A 68 -18.42 -8.86 -8.05
N VAL A 69 -17.65 -7.99 -7.36
CA VAL A 69 -17.13 -6.72 -7.89
C VAL A 69 -15.64 -6.91 -8.11
N PHE A 70 -15.21 -7.06 -9.37
CA PHE A 70 -13.81 -7.30 -9.73
C PHE A 70 -13.16 -5.99 -10.16
N VAL A 71 -12.13 -5.57 -9.42
CA VAL A 71 -11.35 -4.37 -9.71
C VAL A 71 -10.06 -4.82 -10.37
N ILE A 72 -9.89 -4.47 -11.64
CA ILE A 72 -8.86 -5.04 -12.51
C ILE A 72 -7.85 -3.96 -12.87
N GLU A 73 -6.61 -4.12 -12.41
CA GLU A 73 -5.45 -3.31 -12.82
C GLU A 73 -4.76 -3.95 -14.03
N VAL A 74 -4.53 -3.16 -15.08
CA VAL A 74 -4.00 -3.65 -16.36
C VAL A 74 -2.54 -3.23 -16.50
N LYS A 75 -1.64 -4.21 -16.50
CA LYS A 75 -0.21 -3.94 -16.70
C LYS A 75 0.32 -4.54 -18.00
N ASN A 76 0.97 -3.69 -18.79
CA ASN A 76 1.61 -4.12 -20.03
C ASN A 76 3.14 -4.24 -19.90
N TYR A 77 3.61 -4.99 -18.91
CA TYR A 77 5.04 -5.30 -18.78
C TYR A 77 5.48 -6.37 -19.79
N LYS A 78 6.81 -6.53 -19.91
CA LYS A 78 7.43 -7.62 -20.68
C LYS A 78 8.59 -8.22 -19.91
N GLY A 79 8.96 -9.45 -20.21
CA GLY A 79 10.07 -10.16 -19.59
C GLY A 79 9.67 -10.91 -18.32
N PHE A 80 10.67 -11.28 -17.52
CA PHE A 80 10.49 -12.12 -16.34
C PHE A 80 10.19 -11.25 -15.13
N ILE A 81 9.03 -11.46 -14.52
CA ILE A 81 8.55 -10.73 -13.34
C ILE A 81 8.59 -11.67 -12.16
N THR A 82 9.21 -11.23 -11.06
CA THR A 82 9.09 -11.89 -9.76
C THR A 82 8.12 -11.10 -8.92
N ALA A 83 6.91 -11.62 -8.80
CA ALA A 83 5.81 -11.08 -8.02
C ALA A 83 5.91 -11.52 -6.56
N THR A 84 5.54 -10.60 -5.67
CA THR A 84 5.49 -10.79 -4.23
C THR A 84 4.23 -10.13 -3.69
N GLN A 85 3.35 -10.86 -3.00
CA GLN A 85 2.11 -10.24 -2.51
C GLN A 85 2.39 -9.26 -1.38
N ASN A 86 3.35 -9.56 -0.50
CA ASN A 86 3.60 -8.82 0.74
C ASN A 86 4.61 -7.66 0.60
N HIS A 87 5.23 -7.48 -0.57
CA HIS A 87 6.16 -6.38 -0.80
C HIS A 87 5.60 -5.33 -1.76
N ASP A 88 5.88 -4.07 -1.44
CA ASP A 88 5.53 -2.90 -2.25
C ASP A 88 6.34 -2.81 -3.55
N LYS A 89 7.42 -3.59 -3.67
CA LYS A 89 8.27 -3.70 -4.86
C LYS A 89 8.28 -5.11 -5.43
N TRP A 90 8.15 -5.18 -6.75
CA TRP A 90 8.41 -6.37 -7.54
C TRP A 90 9.69 -6.20 -8.36
N PHE A 91 10.18 -7.30 -8.92
CA PHE A 91 11.39 -7.31 -9.72
C PHE A 91 11.07 -7.69 -11.16
N VAL A 92 11.71 -7.01 -12.10
CA VAL A 92 11.60 -7.25 -13.54
C VAL A 92 12.98 -7.45 -14.14
N ARG A 93 13.10 -8.47 -14.98
CA ARG A 93 14.29 -8.76 -15.78
C ARG A 93 13.89 -8.94 -17.24
N TYR A 94 14.46 -8.12 -18.12
CA TYR A 94 14.07 -8.10 -19.54
C TYR A 94 14.83 -9.09 -20.42
N SER A 95 15.75 -9.86 -19.85
CA SER A 95 16.56 -10.85 -20.58
C SER A 95 16.66 -12.14 -19.76
N PRO A 96 16.62 -13.33 -20.40
CA PRO A 96 16.67 -14.61 -19.70
C PRO A 96 18.07 -14.94 -19.15
N HIS A 97 19.12 -14.21 -19.53
CA HIS A 97 20.48 -14.43 -19.02
C HIS A 97 20.57 -14.18 -17.51
N LYS A 98 21.31 -15.04 -16.79
CA LYS A 98 21.46 -14.97 -15.33
C LYS A 98 22.06 -13.64 -14.84
N ASN A 99 22.92 -13.02 -15.65
CA ASN A 99 23.59 -11.75 -15.33
C ASN A 99 22.81 -10.51 -15.83
N ALA A 100 21.59 -10.69 -16.33
CA ALA A 100 20.81 -9.57 -16.81
C ALA A 100 20.39 -8.66 -15.65
N LYS A 101 20.44 -7.35 -15.90
CA LYS A 101 20.06 -6.33 -14.92
C LYS A 101 18.63 -6.53 -14.44
N VAL A 102 18.46 -6.52 -13.12
CA VAL A 102 17.18 -6.59 -12.43
C VAL A 102 16.73 -5.17 -12.09
N PHE A 103 15.51 -4.84 -12.43
CA PHE A 103 14.88 -3.55 -12.11
C PHE A 103 13.80 -3.75 -11.04
N LYS A 104 13.68 -2.78 -10.14
CA LYS A 104 12.59 -2.73 -9.17
C LYS A 104 11.43 -1.94 -9.77
N ILE A 105 10.22 -2.47 -9.67
CA ILE A 105 8.98 -1.79 -10.02
C ILE A 105 8.05 -1.74 -8.80
N ASN A 106 7.11 -0.79 -8.78
CA ASN A 106 6.05 -0.81 -7.77
C ASN A 106 5.13 -2.00 -8.00
N SER A 107 4.67 -2.61 -6.92
CA SER A 107 3.71 -3.70 -6.95
C SER A 107 2.36 -3.21 -7.48
N PRO A 108 1.89 -3.68 -8.66
CA PRO A 108 0.54 -3.36 -9.15
C PRO A 108 -0.55 -3.93 -8.23
N PHE A 109 -0.22 -5.00 -7.50
CA PHE A 109 -1.13 -5.62 -6.55
C PHE A 109 -1.49 -4.67 -5.40
N HIS A 110 -0.49 -4.05 -4.78
CA HIS A 110 -0.68 -3.09 -3.70
C HIS A 110 -1.35 -1.79 -4.19
N GLN A 111 -1.02 -1.36 -5.41
CA GLN A 111 -1.72 -0.25 -6.05
C GLN A 111 -3.22 -0.56 -6.14
N ASN A 112 -3.57 -1.75 -6.62
CA ASN A 112 -4.96 -2.16 -6.81
C ASN A 112 -5.73 -2.42 -5.50
N ILE A 113 -5.06 -2.73 -4.38
CA ILE A 113 -5.72 -2.73 -3.06
C ILE A 113 -6.31 -1.35 -2.74
N ALA A 114 -5.60 -0.27 -3.07
CA ALA A 114 -6.13 1.08 -2.85
C ALA A 114 -7.34 1.37 -3.75
N HIS A 115 -7.32 0.85 -4.98
CA HIS A 115 -8.44 0.90 -5.92
C HIS A 115 -9.66 0.14 -5.37
N CYS A 116 -9.48 -1.09 -4.88
CA CYS A 116 -10.52 -1.87 -4.20
C CYS A 116 -11.14 -1.10 -3.03
N ARG A 117 -10.33 -0.44 -2.20
CA ARG A 117 -10.83 0.37 -1.07
C ARG A 117 -11.65 1.58 -1.52
N ALA A 118 -11.25 2.24 -2.59
CA ALA A 118 -12.01 3.34 -3.17
C ALA A 118 -13.37 2.86 -3.70
N VAL A 119 -13.40 1.74 -4.43
CA VAL A 119 -14.63 1.10 -4.91
C VAL A 119 -15.52 0.67 -3.74
N ALA A 120 -14.96 -0.01 -2.73
CA ALA A 120 -15.69 -0.42 -1.53
C ALA A 120 -16.33 0.77 -0.83
N SER A 121 -15.63 1.90 -0.74
CA SER A 121 -16.13 3.12 -0.09
C SER A 121 -17.33 3.70 -0.83
N VAL A 122 -17.29 3.76 -2.15
CA VAL A 122 -18.42 4.24 -2.97
C VAL A 122 -19.62 3.30 -2.88
N LEU A 123 -19.37 1.98 -2.92
CA LEU A 123 -20.42 0.96 -2.85
C LEU A 123 -20.91 0.67 -1.42
N ARG A 124 -20.29 1.27 -0.40
CA ARG A 124 -20.54 1.02 1.03
C ARG A 124 -20.42 -0.46 1.41
N LEU A 125 -19.48 -1.16 0.76
CA LEU A 125 -19.17 -2.56 1.02
C LEU A 125 -17.99 -2.70 1.99
N PRO A 126 -17.88 -3.82 2.74
CA PRO A 126 -16.64 -4.18 3.41
C PRO A 126 -15.44 -4.16 2.45
N HIS A 127 -14.27 -3.74 2.93
CA HIS A 127 -13.05 -3.68 2.10
C HIS A 127 -12.60 -5.04 1.55
N SER A 128 -13.10 -6.15 2.10
CA SER A 128 -12.86 -7.51 1.63
C SER A 128 -13.73 -7.92 0.44
N GLU A 129 -14.78 -7.15 0.10
CA GLU A 129 -15.71 -7.52 -0.96
C GLU A 129 -15.14 -7.32 -2.38
N PRO A 130 -14.54 -6.16 -2.74
CA PRO A 130 -14.02 -6.01 -4.08
C PRO A 130 -12.81 -6.92 -4.31
N VAL A 131 -12.90 -7.75 -5.34
CA VAL A 131 -11.85 -8.71 -5.70
C VAL A 131 -10.75 -7.97 -6.44
N ASN A 132 -9.55 -7.95 -5.84
CA ASN A 132 -8.35 -7.40 -6.45
C ASN A 132 -7.84 -8.33 -7.55
N VAL A 133 -7.81 -7.87 -8.80
CA VAL A 133 -7.28 -8.61 -9.94
C VAL A 133 -6.19 -7.80 -10.61
N VAL A 134 -5.03 -8.39 -10.83
CA VAL A 134 -3.96 -7.79 -11.64
C VAL A 134 -3.83 -8.59 -12.92
N PHE A 135 -4.04 -7.92 -14.05
CA PHE A 135 -3.94 -8.51 -15.38
C PHE A 135 -2.64 -8.12 -16.07
N PHE A 136 -1.97 -9.11 -16.64
CA PHE A 136 -0.82 -8.95 -17.52
C PHE A 136 -1.12 -9.50 -18.92
N THR A 137 -0.54 -8.85 -19.94
CA THR A 137 -0.52 -9.41 -21.29
C THR A 137 0.46 -10.59 -21.37
N ASN A 138 0.33 -11.44 -22.41
CA ASN A 138 1.20 -12.61 -22.66
C ASN A 138 2.66 -12.26 -23.04
N ARG A 139 3.14 -11.09 -22.64
CA ARG A 139 4.50 -10.63 -22.89
C ARG A 139 5.39 -10.74 -21.65
N ALA A 140 4.79 -11.05 -20.51
CA ALA A 140 5.45 -11.18 -19.23
C ALA A 140 5.32 -12.62 -18.73
N ASP A 141 6.43 -13.19 -18.29
CA ASP A 141 6.46 -14.46 -17.56
C ASP A 141 6.47 -14.13 -16.07
N ILE A 142 5.40 -14.49 -15.37
CA ILE A 142 5.26 -14.21 -13.94
C ILE A 142 5.69 -15.43 -13.16
N SER A 143 6.62 -15.20 -12.25
CA SER A 143 7.03 -16.12 -11.20
C SER A 143 6.70 -15.49 -9.86
N PHE A 144 6.44 -16.32 -8.86
CA PHE A 144 6.19 -15.86 -7.50
C PHE A 144 7.39 -16.20 -6.63
N ALA A 145 7.77 -15.27 -5.74
CA ALA A 145 8.81 -15.56 -4.77
C ALA A 145 8.35 -16.69 -3.82
N ASN A 146 9.31 -17.45 -3.30
CA ASN A 146 9.10 -18.45 -2.24
C ASN A 146 8.09 -19.57 -2.58
N GLY A 147 7.81 -19.82 -3.87
CA GLY A 147 6.88 -20.88 -4.29
C GLY A 147 5.41 -20.59 -4.00
N GLU A 148 5.07 -19.34 -3.67
CA GLU A 148 3.68 -18.91 -3.49
C GLU A 148 2.94 -18.91 -4.85
N TYR A 149 1.61 -19.01 -4.86
CA TYR A 149 0.82 -18.84 -6.07
C TYR A 149 -0.39 -17.98 -5.78
N PHE A 150 -0.58 -16.94 -6.59
CA PHE A 150 -1.68 -15.99 -6.42
C PHE A 150 -2.57 -16.00 -7.66
N PRO A 151 -3.74 -16.66 -7.60
CA PRO A 151 -4.59 -16.87 -8.77
C PRO A 151 -5.18 -15.56 -9.33
N ASN A 152 -5.19 -14.49 -8.53
CA ASN A 152 -5.67 -13.17 -8.91
C ASN A 152 -4.59 -12.27 -9.57
N ILE A 153 -3.38 -12.79 -9.76
CA ILE A 153 -2.37 -12.21 -10.66
C ILE A 153 -2.39 -13.05 -11.93
N CYS A 154 -3.09 -12.56 -12.94
CA CYS A 154 -3.45 -13.32 -14.13
C CYS A 154 -2.65 -12.87 -15.36
N VAL A 155 -2.19 -13.81 -16.16
CA VAL A 155 -1.60 -13.59 -17.49
C VAL A 155 -2.57 -14.06 -18.57
N GLY A 156 -2.95 -13.17 -19.47
CA GLY A 156 -3.78 -13.53 -20.63
C GLY A 156 -5.12 -14.12 -20.25
N ARG A 157 -5.38 -15.36 -20.67
CA ARG A 157 -6.67 -16.04 -20.48
C ARG A 157 -6.93 -16.43 -19.03
N GLU A 158 -5.91 -16.51 -18.17
CA GLU A 158 -6.05 -16.87 -16.76
C GLU A 158 -7.07 -15.98 -16.03
N ILE A 159 -7.26 -14.72 -16.46
CA ILE A 159 -8.27 -13.83 -15.88
C ILE A 159 -9.69 -14.38 -16.02
N VAL A 160 -9.96 -15.07 -17.12
CA VAL A 160 -11.28 -15.67 -17.39
C VAL A 160 -11.53 -16.81 -16.41
N ASP A 161 -10.55 -17.69 -16.25
CA ASP A 161 -10.66 -18.84 -15.36
C ASP A 161 -10.73 -18.39 -13.91
N PHE A 162 -9.94 -17.38 -13.53
CA PHE A 162 -10.01 -16.78 -12.21
C PHE A 162 -11.38 -16.18 -11.90
N ILE A 163 -11.94 -15.33 -12.77
CA ILE A 163 -13.26 -14.73 -12.54
C ILE A 163 -14.36 -15.81 -12.53
N LYS A 164 -14.27 -16.82 -13.41
CA LYS A 164 -15.24 -17.94 -13.44
C LYS A 164 -15.15 -18.87 -12.23
N SER A 165 -14.05 -18.86 -11.49
CA SER A 165 -13.94 -19.64 -10.24
C SER A 165 -14.89 -19.14 -9.15
N PHE A 166 -15.42 -17.92 -9.27
CA PHE A 166 -16.46 -17.39 -8.41
C PHE A 166 -17.83 -17.84 -8.94
N SER A 167 -18.40 -18.88 -8.32
CA SER A 167 -19.66 -19.51 -8.76
C SER A 167 -20.80 -19.40 -7.75
N THR A 168 -20.58 -18.80 -6.59
CA THR A 168 -21.62 -18.57 -5.58
C THR A 168 -22.17 -17.16 -5.73
N PRO A 169 -23.46 -16.97 -6.07
CA PRO A 169 -24.07 -15.64 -6.14
C PRO A 169 -23.97 -14.93 -4.78
N ARG A 170 -23.50 -13.68 -4.82
CA ARG A 170 -23.38 -12.76 -3.68
C ARG A 170 -24.31 -11.55 -3.81
N TYR A 171 -24.69 -11.20 -5.03
CA TYR A 171 -25.47 -9.98 -5.34
C TYR A 171 -26.66 -10.30 -6.24
N THR A 172 -27.79 -9.65 -5.99
CA THR A 172 -28.96 -9.74 -6.88
C THR A 172 -28.74 -8.91 -8.16
N PRO A 173 -29.51 -9.15 -9.24
CA PRO A 173 -29.46 -8.33 -10.44
C PRO A 173 -29.68 -6.84 -10.18
N GLU A 174 -30.55 -6.50 -9.23
CA GLU A 174 -30.84 -5.12 -8.81
C GLU A 174 -29.62 -4.48 -8.14
N GLN A 175 -28.94 -5.22 -7.25
CA GLN A 175 -27.70 -4.74 -6.62
C GLN A 175 -26.58 -4.53 -7.63
N VAL A 176 -26.44 -5.42 -8.61
CA VAL A 176 -25.46 -5.28 -9.71
C VAL A 176 -25.71 -3.99 -10.50
N GLU A 177 -26.97 -3.68 -10.79
CA GLU A 177 -27.34 -2.44 -11.47
C GLU A 177 -27.09 -1.21 -10.59
N GLU A 178 -27.49 -1.26 -9.32
CA GLU A 178 -27.25 -0.20 -8.33
C GLU A 178 -25.76 0.12 -8.22
N PHE A 179 -24.89 -0.89 -8.09
CA PHE A 179 -23.44 -0.69 -8.00
C PHE A 179 -22.88 -0.01 -9.25
N SER A 180 -23.34 -0.42 -10.43
CA SER A 180 -22.93 0.18 -11.69
C SER A 180 -23.33 1.66 -11.76
N GLN A 181 -24.53 2.01 -11.31
CA GLN A 181 -25.04 3.38 -11.28
C GLN A 181 -24.33 4.24 -10.22
N LEU A 182 -24.09 3.71 -9.02
CA LEU A 182 -23.35 4.40 -7.97
C LEU A 182 -21.93 4.74 -8.42
N LEU A 183 -21.20 3.78 -8.99
CA LEU A 183 -19.85 4.04 -9.50
C LEU A 183 -19.86 5.02 -10.68
N SER A 184 -20.87 4.93 -11.56
CA SER A 184 -21.01 5.84 -12.70
C SER A 184 -21.34 7.27 -12.30
N SER A 185 -22.14 7.47 -11.24
CA SER A 185 -22.50 8.80 -10.73
C SER A 185 -21.39 9.45 -9.89
N HIS A 186 -20.58 8.64 -9.20
CA HIS A 186 -19.46 9.15 -8.38
C HIS A 186 -18.16 9.37 -9.17
N ARG A 187 -18.07 8.85 -10.41
CA ARG A 187 -16.87 9.08 -11.23
C ARG A 187 -16.71 10.55 -11.57
N LEU A 188 -15.48 11.02 -11.58
CA LEU A 188 -15.14 12.30 -12.18
C LEU A 188 -15.30 12.21 -13.71
N SER A 189 -15.73 13.31 -14.32
CA SER A 189 -15.88 13.41 -15.78
C SER A 189 -14.56 13.05 -16.48
N PRO A 190 -14.54 12.11 -17.43
CA PRO A 190 -13.34 11.78 -18.18
C PRO A 190 -12.84 13.00 -18.95
N SER A 191 -11.72 13.59 -18.54
CA SER A 191 -11.17 14.79 -19.16
C SER A 191 -9.68 14.94 -18.85
N LEU A 192 -8.97 15.71 -19.68
CA LEU A 192 -7.57 16.08 -19.42
C LEU A 192 -7.40 16.82 -18.08
N SER A 193 -8.44 17.56 -17.65
CA SER A 193 -8.44 18.24 -16.34
C SER A 193 -8.47 17.23 -15.19
N THR A 194 -9.31 16.20 -15.30
CA THR A 194 -9.39 15.09 -14.35
C THR A 194 -8.07 14.34 -14.28
N ASP A 195 -7.44 14.05 -15.42
CA ASP A 195 -6.14 13.37 -15.48
C ASP A 195 -5.04 14.22 -14.82
N PHE A 196 -5.01 15.53 -15.12
CA PHE A 196 -4.09 16.48 -14.49
C PHE A 196 -4.29 16.52 -12.97
N TYR A 197 -5.55 16.62 -12.53
CA TYR A 197 -5.91 16.65 -11.12
C TYR A 197 -5.46 15.36 -10.40
N HIS A 198 -5.68 14.21 -11.04
CA HIS A 198 -5.22 12.92 -10.53
C HIS A 198 -3.70 12.86 -10.36
N VAL A 199 -2.94 13.26 -11.39
CA VAL A 199 -1.46 13.31 -11.32
C VAL A 199 -0.98 14.23 -10.20
N ASN A 200 -1.65 15.37 -10.01
CA ASN A 200 -1.29 16.28 -8.92
C ASN A 200 -1.59 15.67 -7.54
N ASN A 201 -2.71 14.97 -7.38
CA ASN A 201 -3.05 14.23 -6.17
C ASN A 201 -2.05 13.12 -5.84
N ILE A 202 -1.54 12.41 -6.84
CA ILE A 202 -0.46 11.41 -6.63
C ILE A 202 0.77 12.09 -6.02
N LYS A 203 1.21 13.22 -6.59
CA LYS A 203 2.39 13.95 -6.09
C LYS A 203 2.18 14.40 -4.65
N LYS A 204 1.04 15.04 -4.38
CA LYS A 204 0.68 15.49 -3.04
C LYS A 204 0.71 14.33 -2.05
N ARG A 205 0.09 13.18 -2.39
CA ARG A 205 0.10 11.98 -1.56
C ARG A 205 1.51 11.48 -1.24
N ILE A 206 2.41 11.47 -2.23
CA ILE A 206 3.80 11.06 -2.02
C ILE A 206 4.50 12.02 -1.05
N THR A 207 4.35 13.33 -1.25
CA THR A 207 4.91 14.36 -0.36
C THR A 207 4.38 14.24 1.06
N ASP A 208 3.06 14.16 1.24
CA ASP A 208 2.42 14.01 2.56
C ASP A 208 2.92 12.73 3.29
N GLN A 209 3.13 11.63 2.53
CA GLN A 209 3.67 10.37 3.08
C GLN A 209 5.14 10.49 3.48
N GLU A 210 5.96 11.20 2.70
CA GLU A 210 7.37 11.46 3.03
C GLU A 210 7.49 12.34 4.28
N GLU A 211 6.69 13.41 4.39
CA GLU A 211 6.65 14.28 5.56
C GLU A 211 6.19 13.53 6.82
N ALA A 212 5.10 12.76 6.73
CA ALA A 212 4.61 11.95 7.84
C ALA A 212 5.63 10.89 8.29
N ARG A 213 6.40 10.32 7.35
CA ARG A 213 7.48 9.38 7.68
C ARG A 213 8.62 10.10 8.41
N GLN A 214 9.06 11.25 7.92
CA GLN A 214 10.12 12.03 8.56
C GLN A 214 9.72 12.46 9.98
N GLU A 215 8.46 12.88 10.20
CA GLU A 215 8.02 13.24 11.55
C GLU A 215 7.97 12.03 12.50
N ARG A 216 7.54 10.86 12.02
CA ARG A 216 7.60 9.61 12.81
C ARG A 216 9.03 9.24 13.19
N GLU A 217 9.99 9.40 12.28
CA GLU A 217 11.41 9.16 12.56
C GLU A 217 11.96 10.17 13.57
N ARG A 218 11.63 11.47 13.43
CA ARG A 218 11.97 12.51 14.42
C ARG A 218 11.38 12.21 15.79
N GLN A 219 10.13 11.77 15.85
CA GLN A 219 9.47 11.43 17.10
C GLN A 219 10.14 10.23 17.79
N LYS A 220 10.48 9.17 17.04
CA LYS A 220 11.25 8.04 17.57
C LYS A 220 12.60 8.48 18.16
N ILE A 221 13.32 9.38 17.48
CA ILE A 221 14.60 9.90 17.98
C ILE A 221 14.39 10.71 19.26
N ARG A 222 13.36 11.56 19.33
CA ARG A 222 13.01 12.32 20.54
C ARG A 222 12.72 11.39 21.72
N ASP A 223 11.95 10.34 21.49
CA ASP A 223 11.59 9.38 22.54
C ASP A 223 12.81 8.58 23.02
N ILE A 224 13.68 8.13 22.11
CA ILE A 224 14.96 7.49 22.46
C ILE A 224 15.83 8.43 23.31
N ASN A 225 15.97 9.69 22.91
CA ASN A 225 16.77 10.66 23.65
C ASN A 225 16.20 10.90 25.06
N ARG A 226 14.87 11.00 25.20
CA ARG A 226 14.21 11.12 26.50
C ARG A 226 14.53 9.93 27.40
N ASP A 227 14.47 8.70 26.87
CA ASP A 227 14.79 7.49 27.62
C ASP A 227 16.26 7.43 28.06
N VAL A 228 17.18 7.86 27.19
CA VAL A 228 18.61 7.94 27.50
C VAL A 228 18.86 8.92 28.65
N HIS A 229 18.27 10.12 28.59
CA HIS A 229 18.38 11.12 29.66
C HIS A 229 17.78 10.62 30.98
N ALA A 230 16.58 10.02 30.95
CA ALA A 230 15.94 9.46 32.15
C ALA A 230 16.80 8.36 32.81
N LYS A 231 17.44 7.50 32.00
CA LYS A 231 18.37 6.47 32.51
C LYS A 231 19.63 7.09 33.13
N ALA A 232 20.19 8.13 32.51
CA ALA A 232 21.35 8.84 33.04
C ALA A 232 21.03 9.52 34.39
N ASP A 233 19.88 10.18 34.48
CA ASP A 233 19.41 10.82 35.71
C ASP A 233 19.14 9.81 36.82
N ALA A 234 18.48 8.68 36.50
CA ALA A 234 18.27 7.59 37.46
C ALA A 234 19.60 7.01 37.98
N LYS A 235 20.59 6.83 37.09
CA LYS A 235 21.93 6.38 37.47
C LYS A 235 22.62 7.38 38.40
N ARG A 236 22.50 8.69 38.13
CA ARG A 236 23.05 9.77 38.97
C ARG A 236 22.39 9.82 40.35
N LEU A 237 21.06 9.71 40.41
CA LEU A 237 20.29 9.65 41.65
C LEU A 237 20.70 8.45 42.52
N ASN A 238 20.87 7.27 41.90
CA ASN A 238 21.32 6.08 42.61
C ASN A 238 22.75 6.25 43.17
N HIS A 239 23.66 6.88 42.41
CA HIS A 239 25.01 7.19 42.89
C HIS A 239 24.99 8.14 44.10
N LEU A 240 24.21 9.22 44.04
CA LEU A 240 24.07 10.17 45.15
C LEU A 240 23.46 9.52 46.41
N ARG A 241 22.45 8.64 46.25
CA ARG A 241 21.88 7.87 47.38
C ARG A 241 22.91 6.96 48.05
N GLY A 242 23.79 6.34 47.26
CA GLY A 242 24.91 5.54 47.77
C GLY A 242 25.87 6.36 48.63
N GLN A 243 26.29 7.53 48.13
CA GLN A 243 27.18 8.45 48.88
C GLN A 243 26.54 8.96 50.18
N TYR A 244 25.27 9.36 50.13
CA TYR A 244 24.55 9.82 51.32
C TYR A 244 24.42 8.72 52.39
N SER A 245 24.15 7.48 51.97
CA SER A 245 24.04 6.35 52.90
C SER A 245 25.37 6.06 53.62
N GLN A 246 26.49 6.07 52.89
CA GLN A 246 27.83 5.96 53.49
C GLN A 246 28.13 7.10 54.47
N SER A 247 27.77 8.34 54.13
CA SER A 247 27.97 9.48 55.04
C SER A 247 27.13 9.40 56.32
N LYS A 248 25.94 8.77 56.25
CA LYS A 248 25.07 8.56 57.42
C LYS A 248 25.61 7.51 58.39
N GLU A 249 26.22 6.44 57.89
CA GLU A 249 26.92 5.45 58.73
C GLU A 249 28.09 6.08 59.50
N ILE A 250 28.79 7.04 58.91
CA ILE A 250 29.91 7.75 59.53
C ILE A 250 29.43 8.71 60.65
N LEU A 251 28.21 9.25 60.53
CA LEU A 251 27.64 10.24 61.45
C LEU A 251 26.79 9.64 62.59
N GLN A 252 26.61 8.32 62.67
CA GLN A 252 25.93 7.72 63.83
C GLN A 252 26.84 7.78 65.07
N PRO A 253 26.40 8.38 66.20
CA PRO A 253 27.20 8.40 67.41
C PRO A 253 27.34 6.96 67.94
N LYS A 254 28.57 6.49 68.09
CA LYS A 254 28.87 5.24 68.81
C LYS A 254 28.40 5.36 70.25
N THR A 255 27.20 4.89 70.53
CA THR A 255 26.67 4.74 71.87
C THR A 255 27.01 3.33 72.36
N ASP A 256 28.26 3.13 72.75
CA ASP A 256 28.67 1.97 73.55
C ASP A 256 28.62 2.34 75.03
N VAL A 257 27.48 2.08 75.67
CA VAL A 257 27.41 1.92 77.13
C VAL A 257 26.77 0.58 77.42
N GLN A 258 27.59 -0.47 77.46
CA GLN A 258 27.20 -1.75 78.06
C GLN A 258 27.33 -1.66 79.58
N PHE A 259 26.21 -1.52 80.29
CA PHE A 259 26.14 -1.87 81.70
C PHE A 259 26.18 -3.40 81.84
N ARG A 260 27.33 -3.96 82.25
CA ARG A 260 27.41 -5.36 82.72
C ARG A 260 26.99 -5.43 84.18
N CYS A 261 25.78 -5.91 84.45
CA CYS A 261 25.41 -6.42 85.77
C CYS A 261 25.88 -7.88 85.86
N GLY A 262 26.94 -8.14 86.61
CA GLY A 262 27.45 -9.48 86.87
C GLY A 262 26.51 -10.26 87.81
N GLN A 263 26.01 -11.40 87.35
CA GLN A 263 25.41 -12.39 88.23
C GLN A 263 26.52 -13.24 88.86
N ARG A 264 26.47 -13.34 90.20
CA ARG A 264 27.18 -14.34 91.01
C ARG A 264 26.51 -15.70 90.80
N ASN A 265 27.26 -16.78 90.86
CA ASN A 265 26.83 -18.04 91.48
C ASN A 265 28.06 -18.85 91.91
N GLU A 266 27.97 -19.32 93.15
CA GLU A 266 28.62 -20.48 93.82
C GLU A 266 30.15 -20.59 93.87
#